data_AF-A0A8J7E0R9-F1
#
_entry.id   AF-A0A8J7E0R9-F1
#
_cell.length_a   1.000
_cell.length_b   1.000
_cell.length_c   1.000
_cell.angle_alpha   90.00
_cell.angle_beta   90.00
_cell.angle_gamma   90.00
#
_symmetry.space_group_name_H-M   'P 1'
#
loop_
_entity.id
_entity.type
_entity.pdbx_description
1 polymer ?
#
loop_
_entity_poly.entity_id
_entity_poly.type
_entity_poly.pdbx_seq_one_letter_code
_entity_poly.pdbx_strand_id
1 'polypeptide(L)'
;MIDCLNVARYFIVRAYENGIEAEMTNMKVQKLLYYAQSLHLALNDEPLFDEEIQAWRYGPVCPRAYRFYSKFEAQQLPIPTKESLQEISEQENRLLEEVWEYFGGYHAFQLSDMTHVEFPWKKARKGLPSEASSTEPVLREDLKVLGYQKLDEIERKNPAYKPVMSKILEDAYNSESSTRIHKGEVRDWLNSLLD
;
A
#
# COMPACT_ATOMS: atom_id res chain seq x y z
N MET A 1 -9.85 0.29 13.18
CA MET A 1 -8.71 -0.27 12.44
C MET A 1 -9.08 -1.68 11.99
N ILE A 2 -8.92 -1.97 10.70
CA ILE A 2 -9.29 -3.26 10.11
C ILE A 2 -8.12 -4.24 10.16
N ASP A 3 -8.39 -5.55 10.19
CA ASP A 3 -7.34 -6.58 10.10
C ASP A 3 -6.76 -6.60 8.67
N CYS A 4 -5.44 -6.77 8.54
CA CYS A 4 -4.77 -6.97 7.25
C CYS A 4 -5.40 -8.10 6.42
N LEU A 5 -5.97 -9.14 7.05
CA LEU A 5 -6.69 -10.20 6.35
C LEU A 5 -8.00 -9.71 5.74
N ASN A 6 -8.69 -8.77 6.36
CA ASN A 6 -9.91 -8.20 5.79
C ASN A 6 -9.57 -7.34 4.56
N VAL A 7 -8.48 -6.58 4.62
CA VAL A 7 -7.95 -5.83 3.46
C VAL A 7 -7.53 -6.77 2.33
N ALA A 8 -6.82 -7.86 2.65
CA ALA A 8 -6.45 -8.86 1.66
C ALA A 8 -7.68 -9.48 0.98
N ARG A 9 -8.70 -9.83 1.76
CA ARG A 9 -9.97 -10.38 1.25
C ARG A 9 -10.68 -9.40 0.34
N TYR A 10 -10.71 -8.10 0.67
CA TYR A 10 -11.25 -7.07 -0.21
C TYR A 10 -10.62 -7.16 -1.60
N PHE A 11 -9.29 -7.13 -1.69
CA PHE A 11 -8.61 -7.19 -2.98
C PHE A 11 -8.85 -8.52 -3.72
N ILE A 12 -8.93 -9.64 -3.00
CA ILE A 12 -9.26 -10.92 -3.63
C ILE A 12 -10.67 -10.87 -4.23
N VAL A 13 -11.67 -10.35 -3.50
CA VAL A 13 -13.04 -10.18 -4.03
C VAL A 13 -13.01 -9.31 -5.29
N ARG A 14 -12.31 -8.18 -5.27
CA ARG A 14 -12.16 -7.31 -6.45
C ARG A 14 -11.57 -8.04 -7.65
N ALA A 15 -10.54 -8.87 -7.45
CA ALA A 15 -9.98 -9.69 -8.52
C ALA A 15 -11.02 -10.62 -9.18
N TYR A 16 -11.88 -11.26 -8.39
CA TYR A 16 -12.96 -12.11 -8.90
C TYR A 16 -14.05 -11.29 -9.62
N GLU A 17 -14.42 -10.13 -9.08
CA GLU A 17 -15.40 -9.23 -9.72
C GLU A 17 -14.91 -8.69 -11.07
N ASN A 18 -13.60 -8.47 -11.20
CA ASN A 18 -12.95 -8.02 -12.42
C ASN A 18 -12.53 -9.16 -13.37
N GLY A 19 -12.71 -10.43 -12.99
CA GLY A 19 -12.35 -11.59 -13.82
C GLY A 19 -10.85 -11.80 -14.01
N ILE A 20 -10.03 -11.36 -13.05
CA ILE A 20 -8.56 -11.47 -13.05
C ILE A 20 -8.04 -12.30 -11.85
N GLU A 21 -8.89 -13.13 -11.25
CA GLU A 21 -8.58 -13.95 -10.09
C GLU A 21 -7.39 -14.89 -10.29
N ALA A 22 -7.14 -15.33 -11.52
CA ALA A 22 -5.98 -16.16 -11.85
C ALA A 22 -4.63 -15.48 -11.54
N GLU A 23 -4.59 -14.14 -11.53
CA GLU A 23 -3.40 -13.36 -11.20
C GLU A 23 -3.31 -13.01 -9.70
N MET A 24 -4.37 -13.26 -8.94
CA MET A 24 -4.44 -12.92 -7.52
C MET A 24 -3.74 -13.99 -6.68
N THR A 25 -2.42 -13.84 -6.55
CA THR A 25 -1.53 -14.70 -5.77
C THR A 25 -1.24 -14.11 -4.38
N ASN A 26 -0.67 -14.91 -3.47
CA ASN A 26 -0.20 -14.40 -2.18
C ASN A 26 0.77 -13.22 -2.35
N MET A 27 1.69 -13.30 -3.32
CA MET A 27 2.61 -12.20 -3.61
C MET A 27 1.91 -10.91 -4.01
N LYS A 28 0.89 -10.98 -4.89
CA LYS A 28 0.10 -9.79 -5.30
C LYS A 28 -0.58 -9.15 -4.10
N VAL A 29 -1.23 -9.94 -3.26
CA VAL A 29 -1.86 -9.46 -2.02
C VAL A 29 -0.85 -8.76 -1.11
N GLN A 30 0.36 -9.29 -0.92
CA GLN A 30 1.37 -8.63 -0.09
C GLN A 30 1.71 -7.22 -0.58
N LYS A 31 1.77 -7.03 -1.91
CA LYS A 31 2.09 -5.72 -2.49
C LYS A 31 0.91 -4.76 -2.40
N LEU A 32 -0.32 -5.23 -2.59
CA LEU A 32 -1.52 -4.41 -2.40
C LEU A 32 -1.69 -3.97 -0.94
N LEU A 33 -1.41 -4.84 0.03
CA LEU A 33 -1.41 -4.48 1.46
C LEU A 33 -0.39 -3.37 1.77
N TYR A 34 0.80 -3.46 1.18
CA TYR A 34 1.84 -2.45 1.34
C TYR A 34 1.41 -1.08 0.81
N TYR A 35 0.82 -1.02 -0.39
CA TYR A 35 0.31 0.25 -0.92
C TYR A 35 -0.88 0.77 -0.12
N ALA A 36 -1.82 -0.09 0.27
CA ALA A 36 -2.96 0.31 1.11
C ALA A 36 -2.53 0.93 2.45
N GLN A 37 -1.57 0.30 3.14
CA GLN A 37 -1.00 0.85 4.38
C GLN A 37 -0.32 2.20 4.14
N SER A 38 0.45 2.32 3.05
CA SER A 38 1.17 3.57 2.72
C SER A 38 0.23 4.74 2.44
N LEU A 39 -0.81 4.55 1.61
CA LEU A 39 -1.76 5.60 1.28
C LEU A 39 -2.63 5.97 2.50
N HIS A 40 -3.05 4.99 3.31
CA HIS A 40 -3.81 5.29 4.53
C HIS A 40 -3.02 6.14 5.52
N LEU A 41 -1.75 5.79 5.75
CA LEU A 41 -0.85 6.55 6.62
C LEU A 41 -0.68 7.99 6.12
N ALA A 42 -0.55 8.19 4.81
CA ALA A 42 -0.41 9.53 4.23
C ALA A 42 -1.68 10.38 4.38
N LEU A 43 -2.86 9.78 4.21
CA LEU A 43 -4.14 10.49 4.24
C LEU A 43 -4.65 10.76 5.67
N ASN A 44 -4.43 9.82 6.60
CA ASN A 44 -5.10 9.83 7.90
C ASN A 44 -4.13 9.96 9.08
N ASP A 45 -2.82 9.92 8.83
CA ASP A 45 -1.78 9.86 9.88
C ASP A 45 -1.93 8.69 10.86
N GLU A 46 -2.66 7.66 10.43
CA GLU A 46 -2.95 6.46 11.20
C GLU A 46 -2.74 5.21 10.35
N PRO A 47 -2.35 4.08 10.94
CA PRO A 47 -2.26 2.81 10.22
C PRO A 47 -3.65 2.31 9.76
N LEU A 48 -3.73 1.68 8.58
CA LEU A 48 -4.95 1.00 8.13
C LEU A 48 -5.21 -0.28 8.94
N PHE A 49 -4.12 -1.01 9.17
CA PHE A 49 -4.06 -2.22 9.99
C PHE A 49 -2.79 -2.20 10.86
N ASP A 50 -2.84 -2.92 11.98
CA ASP A 50 -1.77 -2.85 12.99
C ASP A 50 -0.57 -3.73 12.65
N GLU A 51 -0.77 -4.78 11.87
CA GLU A 51 0.29 -5.72 11.52
C GLU A 51 1.46 -5.05 10.81
N GLU A 52 2.67 -5.41 11.24
CA GLU A 52 3.88 -4.92 10.63
C GLU A 52 4.04 -5.44 9.19
N ILE A 53 4.72 -4.64 8.39
CA ILE A 53 5.22 -5.02 7.07
C ILE A 53 6.73 -5.15 7.18
N GLN A 54 7.28 -6.25 6.67
CA GLN A 54 8.71 -6.57 6.71
C GLN A 54 9.32 -6.53 5.31
N ALA A 55 10.60 -6.17 5.21
CA ALA A 55 11.33 -6.01 3.96
C ALA A 55 11.95 -7.31 3.44
N TRP A 56 11.11 -8.28 3.08
CA TRP A 56 11.56 -9.60 2.60
C TRP A 56 12.28 -9.51 1.24
N ARG A 57 12.96 -10.60 0.86
CA ARG A 57 13.75 -10.70 -0.39
C ARG A 57 12.96 -10.27 -1.64
N TYR A 58 11.72 -10.73 -1.77
CA TYR A 58 10.85 -10.44 -2.92
C TYR A 58 9.87 -9.28 -2.65
N GLY A 59 10.35 -8.25 -1.96
CA GLY A 59 9.58 -7.05 -1.64
C GLY A 59 8.91 -7.09 -0.26
N PRO A 60 8.13 -6.08 0.09
CA PRO A 60 7.46 -5.96 1.38
C PRO A 60 6.41 -7.06 1.56
N VAL A 61 6.29 -7.55 2.79
CA VAL A 61 5.38 -8.65 3.19
C VAL A 61 4.79 -8.35 4.56
N CYS A 62 3.46 -8.43 4.68
CA CYS A 62 2.77 -8.54 5.96
C CYS A 62 2.79 -10.02 6.41
N PRO A 63 3.57 -10.40 7.44
CA PRO A 63 3.77 -11.82 7.77
C PRO A 63 2.48 -12.54 8.17
N ARG A 64 1.51 -11.84 8.79
CA ARG A 64 0.21 -12.40 9.14
C ARG A 64 -0.55 -12.85 7.89
N ALA A 65 -0.71 -11.96 6.92
CA ALA A 65 -1.36 -12.29 5.65
C ALA A 65 -0.59 -13.36 4.89
N TYR A 66 0.75 -13.26 4.82
CA TYR A 66 1.56 -14.23 4.10
C TYR A 66 1.37 -15.65 4.64
N ARG A 67 1.43 -15.84 5.97
CA ARG A 67 1.23 -17.14 6.60
C ARG A 67 -0.17 -17.69 6.37
N PHE A 68 -1.20 -16.83 6.38
CA PHE A 68 -2.58 -17.26 6.13
C PHE A 68 -2.75 -17.83 4.71
N TYR A 69 -2.09 -17.22 3.72
CA TYR A 69 -2.18 -17.60 2.31
C TYR A 69 -1.00 -18.47 1.82
N SER A 70 -0.03 -18.85 2.67
CA SER A 70 1.19 -19.51 2.23
C SER A 70 0.96 -20.88 1.60
N LYS A 71 -0.11 -21.59 2.01
CA LYS A 71 -0.49 -22.90 1.47
C LYS A 71 -0.88 -22.87 -0.02
N PHE A 72 -1.14 -21.69 -0.57
CA PHE A 72 -1.47 -21.51 -1.98
C PHE A 72 -0.22 -21.18 -2.82
N GLU A 73 0.94 -20.99 -2.19
CA GLU A 73 2.20 -20.67 -2.86
C GLU A 73 2.04 -19.52 -3.88
N ALA A 74 2.32 -19.77 -5.16
CA ALA A 74 2.17 -18.84 -6.27
C ALA A 74 0.86 -19.07 -7.07
N GLN A 75 -0.08 -19.86 -6.56
CA GLN A 75 -1.35 -20.14 -7.20
C GLN A 75 -2.42 -19.09 -6.85
N GLN A 76 -3.51 -19.11 -7.61
CA GLN A 76 -4.71 -18.31 -7.37
C GLN A 76 -5.24 -18.51 -5.95
N LEU A 77 -5.52 -17.41 -5.27
CA LEU A 77 -6.17 -17.43 -3.96
C LEU A 77 -7.68 -17.67 -4.10
N PRO A 78 -8.30 -18.43 -3.18
CA PRO A 78 -9.73 -18.69 -3.24
C PRO A 78 -10.54 -17.43 -2.88
N ILE A 79 -11.72 -17.31 -3.49
CA ILE A 79 -12.68 -16.27 -3.11
C ILE A 79 -13.03 -16.41 -1.61
N PRO A 80 -13.00 -15.30 -0.84
CA PRO A 80 -13.42 -15.31 0.55
C PRO A 80 -14.91 -15.66 0.69
N THR A 81 -15.28 -16.34 1.78
CA THR A 81 -16.70 -16.54 2.09
C THR A 81 -17.30 -15.27 2.67
N LYS A 82 -18.62 -15.08 2.53
CA LYS A 82 -19.31 -13.88 3.03
C LYS A 82 -19.12 -13.70 4.54
N GLU A 83 -19.08 -14.79 5.30
CA GLU A 83 -18.89 -14.78 6.75
C GLU A 83 -17.48 -14.36 7.18
N SER A 84 -16.51 -14.44 6.26
CA SER A 84 -15.12 -14.03 6.51
C SER A 84 -14.86 -12.55 6.22
N LEU A 85 -15.81 -11.86 5.60
CA LEU A 85 -15.75 -10.44 5.31
C LEU A 85 -16.30 -9.66 6.50
N GLN A 86 -15.45 -8.82 7.09
CA GLN A 86 -15.87 -7.86 8.10
C GLN A 86 -16.29 -6.56 7.41
N GLU A 87 -17.16 -5.81 8.05
CA GLU A 87 -17.58 -4.49 7.58
C GLU A 87 -16.36 -3.57 7.45
N ILE A 88 -16.30 -2.84 6.34
CA ILE A 88 -15.27 -1.85 6.03
C ILE A 88 -16.01 -0.51 5.96
N SER A 89 -15.49 0.52 6.61
CA SER A 89 -16.09 1.85 6.56
C SER A 89 -16.06 2.41 5.14
N GLU A 90 -16.93 3.37 4.82
CA GLU A 90 -16.94 3.99 3.50
C GLU A 90 -15.60 4.65 3.14
N GLN A 91 -14.88 5.21 4.13
CA GLN A 91 -13.59 5.84 3.95
C GLN A 91 -12.51 4.81 3.59
N GLU A 92 -12.46 3.69 4.33
CA GLU A 92 -11.56 2.58 4.02
C GLU A 92 -11.91 1.97 2.65
N ASN A 93 -13.19 1.81 2.33
CA ASN A 93 -13.61 1.29 1.02
C ASN A 93 -13.14 2.18 -0.13
N ARG A 94 -13.30 3.51 -0.01
CA ARG A 94 -12.81 4.47 -1.02
C ARG A 94 -11.29 4.38 -1.20
N LEU A 95 -10.55 4.24 -0.10
CA LEU A 95 -9.10 4.05 -0.17
C LEU A 95 -8.73 2.75 -0.90
N LEU A 96 -9.35 1.63 -0.52
CA LEU A 96 -9.05 0.33 -1.12
C LEU A 96 -9.44 0.28 -2.60
N GLU A 97 -10.51 0.96 -2.97
CA GLU A 97 -10.90 1.20 -4.36
C GLU A 97 -9.78 1.92 -5.12
N GLU A 98 -9.25 3.03 -4.58
CA GLU A 98 -8.17 3.79 -5.23
C GLU A 98 -6.90 2.95 -5.40
N VAL A 99 -6.55 2.16 -4.37
CA VAL A 99 -5.41 1.22 -4.44
C VAL A 99 -5.66 0.18 -5.53
N TRP A 100 -6.88 -0.33 -5.67
CA TRP A 100 -7.23 -1.30 -6.69
C TRP A 100 -7.17 -0.71 -8.09
N GLU A 101 -7.77 0.45 -8.32
CA GLU A 101 -7.80 1.11 -9.62
C GLU A 101 -6.38 1.43 -10.12
N TYR A 102 -5.48 1.84 -9.23
CA TYR A 102 -4.11 2.16 -9.62
C TYR A 102 -3.20 0.93 -9.68
N PHE A 103 -3.22 0.05 -8.67
CA PHE A 103 -2.25 -1.05 -8.53
C PHE A 103 -2.79 -2.43 -8.91
N GLY A 104 -4.11 -2.62 -8.87
CA GLY A 104 -4.78 -3.93 -9.05
C GLY A 104 -4.55 -4.54 -10.43
N GLY A 105 -4.37 -3.72 -11.47
CA GLY A 105 -4.07 -4.16 -12.84
C GLY A 105 -2.65 -4.66 -13.08
N TYR A 106 -1.72 -4.47 -12.15
CA TYR A 106 -0.33 -4.93 -12.32
C TYR A 106 -0.19 -6.42 -11.96
N HIS A 107 0.67 -7.12 -12.69
CA HIS A 107 1.07 -8.47 -12.32
C HIS A 107 1.92 -8.47 -11.04
N ALA A 108 1.89 -9.57 -10.27
CA ALA A 108 2.58 -9.67 -9.00
C ALA A 108 4.09 -9.36 -9.08
N PHE A 109 4.76 -9.79 -10.16
CA PHE A 109 6.18 -9.50 -10.41
C PHE A 109 6.42 -8.02 -10.69
N GLN A 110 5.55 -7.35 -11.46
CA GLN A 110 5.67 -5.92 -11.71
C GLN A 110 5.54 -5.12 -10.42
N LEU A 111 4.58 -5.49 -9.54
CA LEU A 111 4.46 -4.89 -8.22
C LEU A 111 5.71 -5.14 -7.37
N SER A 112 6.32 -6.34 -7.45
CA SER A 112 7.60 -6.61 -6.79
C SER A 112 8.71 -5.69 -7.28
N ASP A 113 8.89 -5.58 -8.61
CA ASP A 113 9.91 -4.72 -9.22
C ASP A 113 9.74 -3.26 -8.80
N MET A 114 8.49 -2.77 -8.76
CA MET A 114 8.16 -1.43 -8.24
C MET A 114 8.61 -1.28 -6.79
N THR A 115 8.27 -2.22 -5.90
CA THR A 115 8.66 -2.10 -4.49
C THR A 115 10.17 -2.20 -4.25
N HIS A 116 10.93 -2.83 -5.15
CA HIS A 116 12.38 -2.94 -5.04
C HIS A 116 13.11 -1.62 -5.31
N VAL A 117 12.51 -0.70 -6.07
CA VAL A 117 13.10 0.62 -6.35
C VAL A 117 12.68 1.69 -5.34
N GLU A 118 11.66 1.40 -4.52
CA GLU A 118 11.07 2.32 -3.55
C GLU A 118 11.86 2.45 -2.26
N PHE A 119 11.87 3.66 -1.71
CA PHE A 119 12.70 4.01 -0.56
C PHE A 119 12.42 3.18 0.71
N PRO A 120 11.17 2.90 1.14
CA PRO A 120 10.94 2.22 2.42
C PRO A 120 11.54 0.82 2.46
N TRP A 121 11.33 0.02 1.42
CA TRP A 121 11.89 -1.33 1.31
C TRP A 121 13.43 -1.30 1.20
N LYS A 122 13.99 -0.39 0.39
CA LYS A 122 15.44 -0.24 0.25
C LYS A 122 16.11 0.17 1.56
N LYS A 123 15.52 1.12 2.29
CA LYS A 123 16.04 1.62 3.56
C LYS A 123 16.04 0.51 4.61
N ALA A 124 14.95 -0.24 4.74
CA ALA A 124 14.87 -1.37 5.65
C ALA A 124 15.86 -2.51 5.32
N ARG A 125 16.38 -2.57 4.09
CA ARG A 125 17.40 -3.54 3.65
C ARG A 125 18.79 -2.96 3.47
N LYS A 126 19.05 -1.75 3.98
CA LYS A 126 20.36 -1.10 3.85
C LYS A 126 21.46 -2.03 4.38
N GLY A 127 22.47 -2.29 3.56
CA GLY A 127 23.60 -3.17 3.90
C GLY A 127 23.38 -4.66 3.60
N LEU A 128 22.20 -5.07 3.12
CA LEU A 128 21.92 -6.44 2.73
C LEU A 128 22.14 -6.67 1.21
N PRO A 129 22.73 -7.81 0.81
CA PRO A 129 22.72 -8.26 -0.59
C PRO A 129 21.29 -8.46 -1.13
N SER A 130 21.13 -8.42 -2.46
CA SER A 130 19.82 -8.63 -3.12
C SER A 130 19.15 -9.95 -2.71
N GLU A 131 19.94 -11.04 -2.62
CA GLU A 131 19.44 -12.39 -2.34
C GLU A 131 19.22 -12.68 -0.85
N ALA A 132 19.61 -11.76 0.03
CA ALA A 132 19.53 -11.99 1.47
C ALA A 132 18.07 -11.98 1.94
N SER A 133 17.71 -12.97 2.74
CA SER A 133 16.49 -12.94 3.56
C SER A 133 16.53 -11.75 4.51
N SER A 134 15.38 -11.16 4.80
CA SER A 134 15.24 -10.13 5.84
C SER A 134 13.84 -10.16 6.40
N THR A 135 13.74 -9.92 7.70
CA THR A 135 12.50 -9.69 8.43
C THR A 135 12.48 -8.29 9.06
N GLU A 136 13.41 -7.42 8.64
CA GLU A 136 13.48 -6.05 9.13
C GLU A 136 12.16 -5.31 8.84
N PRO A 137 11.55 -4.66 9.84
CA PRO A 137 10.34 -3.89 9.64
C PRO A 137 10.56 -2.73 8.66
N VAL A 138 9.58 -2.52 7.78
CA VAL A 138 9.44 -1.27 7.04
C VAL A 138 8.72 -0.28 7.96
N LEU A 139 9.39 0.82 8.31
CA LEU A 139 8.86 1.79 9.26
C LEU A 139 7.60 2.47 8.73
N ARG A 140 6.64 2.75 9.62
CA ARG A 140 5.37 3.42 9.27
C ARG A 140 5.62 4.84 8.76
N GLU A 141 6.60 5.54 9.31
CA GLU A 141 7.00 6.87 8.85
C GLU A 141 7.51 6.81 7.41
N ASP A 142 8.27 5.79 7.04
CA ASP A 142 8.76 5.62 5.66
C ASP A 142 7.61 5.26 4.72
N LEU A 143 6.66 4.41 5.16
CA LEU A 143 5.43 4.11 4.41
C LEU A 143 4.56 5.35 4.20
N LYS A 144 4.46 6.23 5.21
CA LYS A 144 3.73 7.50 5.10
C LYS A 144 4.32 8.40 4.01
N VAL A 145 5.65 8.50 3.96
CA VAL A 145 6.37 9.25 2.91
C VAL A 145 6.10 8.69 1.53
N LEU A 146 6.15 7.36 1.39
CA LEU A 146 5.79 6.70 0.14
C LEU A 146 4.34 6.99 -0.24
N GLY A 147 3.41 6.97 0.71
CA GLY A 147 2.00 7.28 0.47
C GLY A 147 1.82 8.66 -0.16
N TYR A 148 2.49 9.69 0.36
CA TYR A 148 2.46 11.03 -0.27
C TYR A 148 3.00 11.02 -1.70
N GLN A 149 4.11 10.31 -1.96
CA GLN A 149 4.66 10.18 -3.30
C GLN A 149 3.68 9.50 -4.27
N LYS A 150 3.01 8.43 -3.82
CA LYS A 150 2.05 7.68 -4.65
C LYS A 150 0.77 8.46 -4.90
N LEU A 151 0.25 9.18 -3.91
CA LEU A 151 -0.91 10.05 -4.10
C LEU A 151 -0.64 11.14 -5.15
N ASP A 152 0.55 11.75 -5.13
CA ASP A 152 0.95 12.74 -6.15
C ASP A 152 1.15 12.07 -7.54
N GLU A 153 1.70 10.86 -7.61
CA GLU A 153 1.76 10.09 -8.86
C GLU A 153 0.37 9.74 -9.43
N ILE A 154 -0.57 9.35 -8.56
CA ILE A 154 -1.97 9.06 -8.91
C ILE A 154 -2.66 10.32 -9.44
N GLU A 155 -2.55 11.43 -8.72
CA GLU A 155 -3.15 12.71 -9.11
C GLU A 155 -2.59 13.20 -10.45
N ARG A 156 -1.28 13.08 -10.68
CA ARG A 156 -0.65 13.51 -11.93
C ARG A 156 -1.05 12.67 -13.14
N LYS A 157 -1.28 11.36 -12.96
CA LYS A 157 -1.71 10.47 -14.06
C LYS A 157 -3.19 10.58 -14.37
N ASN A 158 -3.97 11.22 -13.51
CA ASN A 158 -5.41 11.31 -13.65
C ASN A 158 -5.84 12.80 -13.55
N PRO A 159 -5.75 13.60 -14.63
CA PRO A 159 -5.89 15.07 -14.56
C PRO A 159 -7.26 15.55 -14.05
N ALA A 160 -8.30 14.73 -14.20
CA ALA A 160 -9.64 14.99 -13.64
C ALA A 160 -9.71 14.82 -12.11
N TYR A 161 -8.67 14.22 -11.52
CA TYR A 161 -8.50 13.95 -10.10
C TYR A 161 -7.89 15.14 -9.34
N LYS A 162 -7.19 16.03 -10.08
CA LYS A 162 -6.58 17.25 -9.56
C LYS A 162 -7.56 18.15 -8.77
N PRO A 163 -8.80 18.42 -9.22
CA PRO A 163 -9.74 19.23 -8.46
C PRO A 163 -10.28 18.53 -7.20
N VAL A 164 -10.42 17.19 -7.24
CA VAL A 164 -10.99 16.38 -6.15
C VAL A 164 -9.96 16.16 -5.05
N MET A 165 -8.73 15.79 -5.41
CA MET A 165 -7.62 15.68 -4.45
C MET A 165 -7.17 17.03 -3.92
N SER A 166 -7.20 18.10 -4.73
CA SER A 166 -6.99 19.46 -4.19
C SER A 166 -8.00 19.78 -3.10
N LYS A 167 -9.28 19.40 -3.28
CA LYS A 167 -10.31 19.63 -2.28
C LYS A 167 -10.13 18.74 -1.04
N ILE A 168 -9.80 17.46 -1.21
CA ILE A 168 -9.54 16.54 -0.10
C ILE A 168 -8.30 16.96 0.70
N LEU A 169 -7.23 17.40 0.02
CA LEU A 169 -6.02 17.91 0.66
C LEU A 169 -6.26 19.28 1.31
N GLU A 170 -7.09 20.15 0.72
CA GLU A 170 -7.55 21.38 1.39
C GLU A 170 -8.35 21.05 2.65
N ASP A 171 -9.29 20.12 2.58
CA ASP A 171 -10.09 19.69 3.72
C ASP A 171 -9.22 19.04 4.82
N ALA A 172 -8.20 18.25 4.44
CA ALA A 172 -7.23 17.65 5.35
C ALA A 172 -6.20 18.66 5.90
N TYR A 173 -5.89 19.74 5.16
CA TYR A 173 -5.03 20.84 5.63
C TYR A 173 -5.79 21.81 6.54
N ASN A 174 -7.10 21.92 6.33
CA ASN A 174 -8.01 22.76 7.12
C ASN A 174 -8.55 22.03 8.35
N SER A 175 -8.46 20.70 8.43
CA SER A 175 -8.60 19.97 9.68
C SER A 175 -7.31 20.08 10.48
N GLU A 176 -7.38 20.59 11.71
CA GLU A 176 -6.20 20.95 12.49
C GLU A 176 -5.32 19.73 12.81
N SER A 177 -4.19 19.59 12.11
CA SER A 177 -3.02 18.83 12.56
C SER A 177 -1.76 19.70 12.40
N SER A 178 -1.02 19.82 13.49
CA SER A 178 0.03 20.82 13.70
C SER A 178 1.38 20.44 13.08
N THR A 179 1.48 20.37 11.76
CA THR A 179 2.79 20.42 11.07
C THR A 179 2.57 20.80 9.60
N ARG A 180 2.53 22.10 9.32
CA ARG A 180 2.37 22.64 7.97
C ARG A 180 3.68 22.50 7.19
N ILE A 181 3.70 21.66 6.16
CA ILE A 181 4.72 21.70 5.10
C ILE A 181 4.13 22.47 3.93
N HIS A 182 4.79 23.55 3.51
CA HIS A 182 4.31 24.42 2.43
C HIS A 182 4.60 23.85 1.03
N LYS A 183 3.79 24.24 0.05
CA LYS A 183 3.86 23.80 -1.34
C LYS A 183 5.22 24.18 -1.96
N GLY A 184 6.09 23.20 -2.17
CA GLY A 184 7.48 23.37 -2.61
C GLY A 184 8.47 22.65 -1.69
N GLU A 185 8.19 22.62 -0.38
CA GLU A 185 9.07 22.03 0.63
C GLU A 185 9.11 20.50 0.57
N VAL A 186 8.03 19.83 0.14
CA VAL A 186 8.01 18.37 -0.01
C VAL A 186 9.09 17.91 -1.00
N ARG A 187 9.33 18.65 -2.08
CA ARG A 187 10.32 18.28 -3.10
C ARG A 187 11.74 18.52 -2.58
N ASP A 188 11.97 19.64 -1.89
CA ASP A 188 13.27 19.97 -1.30
C ASP A 188 13.61 19.04 -0.12
N TRP A 189 12.61 18.68 0.67
CA TRP A 189 12.72 17.69 1.75
C TRP A 189 12.98 16.28 1.21
N LEU A 190 12.25 15.82 0.18
CA LEU A 190 12.49 14.53 -0.47
C LEU A 190 13.89 14.44 -1.09
N ASN A 191 14.38 15.53 -1.68
CA ASN A 191 15.75 15.58 -2.20
C ASN A 191 16.78 15.53 -1.06
N SER A 192 16.53 16.18 0.07
CA SER A 192 17.42 16.16 1.25
C SER A 192 17.54 14.80 1.95
N LEU A 193 16.60 13.88 1.70
CA LEU A 193 16.59 12.52 2.26
C LEU A 193 17.31 11.50 1.37
N LEU A 194 17.69 11.89 0.16
CA LEU A 194 18.37 11.03 -0.83
C LEU A 194 19.89 11.27 -0.88
N ASP A 195 20.39 12.29 -0.17
CA ASP A 195 21.81 12.55 0.11
C ASP A 195 22.23 11.89 1.45
#